data_AF-A0A846YDM7-F1
#
_entry.id   AF-A0A846YDM7-F1
#
_cell.length_a   1.000
_cell.length_b   1.000
_cell.length_c   1.000
_cell.angle_alpha   90.00
_cell.angle_beta   90.00
_cell.angle_gamma   90.00
#
_symmetry.space_group_name_H-M   'P 1'
#
loop_
_entity.id
_entity.type
_entity.pdbx_description
1 polymer ?
#
loop_
_entity_poly.entity_id
_entity_poly.type
_entity_poly.pdbx_seq_one_letter_code
_entity_poly.pdbx_strand_id
1 'polypeptide(L)'
;MLFDIRTIVGGLLGLYGIVLVITGLVHDTAAEEAKTGGINVNLWAGLGMLVVALAFLAWARLRPVAVDRPAPDAGSEEPTGRD
;
A
#
# COMPACT_ATOMS: atom_id res chain seq x y z
N MET A 1 -3.55 11.51 1.92
CA MET A 1 -3.47 10.15 1.34
C MET A 1 -2.13 9.45 1.59
N LEU A 2 -0.99 10.14 1.51
CA LEU A 2 0.33 9.49 1.65
C LEU A 2 0.53 8.74 2.98
N PHE A 3 -0.12 9.20 4.06
CA PHE A 3 -0.16 8.56 5.38
C PHE A 3 -1.42 7.72 5.62
N ASP A 4 -2.05 7.18 4.58
CA ASP A 4 -3.11 6.16 4.72
C ASP A 4 -2.49 4.77 4.66
N ILE A 5 -2.80 3.92 5.65
CA ILE A 5 -2.26 2.57 5.74
C ILE A 5 -2.52 1.74 4.49
N ARG A 6 -3.66 1.94 3.81
CA ARG A 6 -4.01 1.21 2.58
C ARG A 6 -3.12 1.59 1.41
N THR A 7 -2.75 2.87 1.33
CA THR A 7 -1.80 3.37 0.32
C THR A 7 -0.40 2.85 0.60
N ILE A 8 0.04 2.84 1.87
CA ILE A 8 1.36 2.32 2.26
C ILE A 8 1.45 0.82 1.98
N VAL A 9 0.49 0.03 2.47
CA VAL A 9 0.43 -1.42 2.25
C VAL A 9 0.33 -1.75 0.76
N GLY A 10 -0.58 -1.09 0.03
CA GLY A 10 -0.74 -1.29 -1.41
C GLY A 10 0.52 -0.92 -2.20
N GLY A 11 1.20 0.17 -1.82
CA GLY A 11 2.45 0.60 -2.45
C GLY A 11 3.60 -0.38 -2.21
N LEU A 12 3.76 -0.88 -0.98
CA LEU A 12 4.79 -1.86 -0.63
C LEU A 12 4.57 -3.21 -1.33
N LEU A 13 3.33 -3.72 -1.30
CA LEU A 13 2.94 -4.93 -2.03
C LEU A 13 3.16 -4.76 -3.54
N GLY A 14 2.78 -3.61 -4.09
CA GLY A 14 2.98 -3.30 -5.51
C GLY A 14 4.45 -3.30 -5.89
N LEU A 15 5.30 -2.61 -5.11
CA LEU A 15 6.74 -2.55 -5.36
C LEU A 15 7.38 -3.93 -5.32
N TYR A 16 7.09 -4.72 -4.28
CA TYR A 16 7.64 -6.07 -4.16
C TYR A 16 7.09 -7.01 -5.24
N GLY A 17 5.81 -6.88 -5.60
CA GLY A 17 5.21 -7.61 -6.72
C GLY A 17 5.89 -7.32 -8.05
N ILE A 18 6.24 -6.05 -8.33
CA ILE A 18 7.02 -5.67 -9.52
C ILE A 18 8.39 -6.36 -9.51
N VAL A 19 9.10 -6.34 -8.36
CA VAL A 19 10.40 -7.02 -8.23
C VAL A 19 10.25 -8.51 -8.56
N LEU A 20 9.25 -9.18 -7.99
CA LEU A 20 9.01 -10.60 -8.24
C LEU A 20 8.65 -10.91 -9.70
N VAL A 21 7.84 -10.07 -10.35
CA VAL A 21 7.56 -10.23 -11.78
C VAL A 21 8.83 -10.07 -12.61
N ILE A 22 9.65 -9.06 -12.33
CA ILE A 22 10.93 -8.87 -13.03
C ILE A 22 11.83 -10.09 -12.81
N THR A 23 12.02 -10.54 -11.56
CA THR A 23 12.80 -11.73 -11.24
C THR A 23 12.24 -12.97 -11.96
N GLY A 24 10.92 -13.15 -11.98
CA GLY A 24 10.28 -14.24 -12.72
C GLY A 24 10.57 -14.20 -14.21
N LEU A 25 10.60 -13.00 -14.82
CA LEU A 25 10.84 -12.86 -16.27
C LEU A 25 12.31 -12.98 -16.66
N VAL A 26 13.24 -12.51 -15.81
CA VAL A 26 14.68 -12.46 -16.14
C VAL A 26 15.50 -13.59 -15.50
N HIS A 27 14.94 -14.29 -14.51
CA HIS A 27 15.63 -15.29 -13.71
C HIS A 27 14.84 -16.61 -13.63
N ASP A 28 14.21 -17.00 -14.73
CA ASP A 28 13.57 -18.31 -14.86
C ASP A 28 14.61 -19.34 -15.30
N THR A 29 15.08 -20.16 -14.36
CA THR A 29 16.10 -21.17 -14.63
C THR A 29 15.58 -22.55 -14.28
N ALA A 30 15.99 -23.56 -15.04
CA ALA A 30 15.61 -24.96 -14.79
C ALA A 30 15.95 -25.43 -13.35
N ALA A 31 17.00 -24.85 -12.74
CA ALA A 31 17.39 -25.16 -11.36
C ALA A 31 16.40 -24.59 -10.32
N GLU A 32 15.81 -23.41 -10.58
CA GLU A 32 14.77 -22.83 -9.73
C GLU A 32 13.43 -23.52 -9.97
N GLU A 33 13.05 -23.78 -11.23
CA GLU A 33 11.84 -24.52 -11.58
C GLU A 33 11.83 -25.94 -11.00
N ALA A 34 12.99 -26.62 -10.94
CA ALA A 34 13.09 -27.94 -10.33
C ALA A 34 12.72 -27.94 -8.83
N LYS A 35 12.96 -26.84 -8.12
CA LYS A 35 12.61 -26.69 -6.69
C LYS A 35 11.11 -26.46 -6.49
N THR A 36 10.42 -25.97 -7.52
CA THR A 36 9.01 -25.55 -7.47
C THR A 36 8.09 -26.46 -8.29
N GLY A 37 8.62 -27.54 -8.87
CA GLY A 37 7.85 -28.50 -9.66
C GLY A 37 7.51 -28.00 -11.08
N GLY A 38 8.39 -27.21 -11.70
CA GLY A 38 8.19 -26.68 -13.05
C GLY A 38 7.36 -25.39 -13.10
N ILE A 39 7.19 -24.70 -11.98
CA ILE A 39 6.35 -23.50 -11.88
C ILE A 39 7.23 -22.30 -11.54
N ASN A 40 7.12 -21.23 -12.33
CA ASN A 40 7.73 -19.95 -12.00
C ASN A 40 6.98 -19.26 -10.85
N VAL A 41 7.35 -19.60 -9.62
CA VAL A 41 6.69 -19.11 -8.39
C VAL A 41 6.85 -17.60 -8.22
N ASN A 42 8.00 -17.03 -8.62
CA ASN A 42 8.23 -15.59 -8.56
C ASN A 42 7.20 -14.84 -9.41
N LEU A 43 6.96 -15.31 -10.63
CA LEU A 43 5.99 -14.68 -11.53
C LEU A 43 4.56 -14.76 -10.99
N TRP A 44 4.11 -15.94 -10.55
CA TRP A 44 2.76 -16.14 -10.01
C TRP A 44 2.53 -15.38 -8.70
N ALA A 45 3.49 -15.42 -7.79
CA ALA A 45 3.42 -14.67 -6.54
C ALA A 45 3.41 -13.16 -6.82
N GLY A 46 4.27 -12.68 -7.72
CA GLY A 46 4.31 -11.28 -8.15
C GLY A 46 2.98 -10.81 -8.74
N LEU A 47 2.39 -11.58 -9.66
CA LEU A 47 1.06 -11.31 -10.22
C LEU A 47 -0.02 -11.23 -9.14
N GLY A 48 -0.05 -12.19 -8.21
CA GLY A 48 -0.99 -12.17 -7.09
C GLY A 48 -0.84 -10.91 -6.23
N MET A 49 0.39 -10.53 -5.89
CA MET A 49 0.67 -9.32 -5.12
C MET A 49 0.26 -8.05 -5.85
N LEU A 50 0.45 -7.98 -7.18
CA LEU A 50 0.01 -6.83 -7.98
C LEU A 50 -1.51 -6.69 -7.99
N VAL A 51 -2.26 -7.79 -8.11
CA VAL A 51 -3.73 -7.77 -8.03
C VAL A 51 -4.19 -7.23 -6.68
N VAL A 52 -3.59 -7.71 -5.58
CA VAL A 52 -3.92 -7.22 -4.23
C VAL A 52 -3.53 -5.76 -4.05
N ALA A 53 -2.35 -5.35 -4.52
CA ALA A 53 -1.90 -3.96 -4.47
C ALA A 53 -2.88 -3.03 -5.19
N LEU A 54 -3.32 -3.39 -6.41
CA LEU A 54 -4.31 -2.63 -7.17
C LEU A 54 -5.64 -2.54 -6.43
N ALA A 55 -6.09 -3.62 -5.79
CA ALA A 55 -7.31 -3.60 -4.97
C ALA A 55 -7.20 -2.64 -3.78
N PHE A 56 -6.06 -2.63 -3.08
CA PHE A 56 -5.80 -1.71 -1.96
C PHE A 56 -5.76 -0.25 -2.42
N LEU A 57 -5.06 0.04 -3.52
CA LEU A 57 -4.96 1.38 -4.07
C LEU A 57 -6.32 1.88 -4.59
N ALA A 58 -7.08 1.01 -5.26
CA ALA A 58 -8.45 1.32 -5.70
C ALA A 58 -9.36 1.62 -4.49
N TRP A 59 -9.28 0.82 -3.42
CA TRP A 59 -10.06 1.06 -2.22
C TRP A 59 -9.66 2.36 -1.50
N ALA A 60 -8.35 2.63 -1.37
CA ALA A 60 -7.87 3.89 -0.82
C ALA A 60 -8.40 5.09 -1.62
N ARG A 61 -8.50 4.96 -2.95
CA ARG A 61 -9.06 5.99 -3.82
C ARG A 61 -10.57 6.16 -3.68
N LEU A 62 -11.31 5.04 -3.58
CA LEU A 62 -12.77 5.04 -3.51
C LEU A 62 -13.30 5.46 -2.12
N ARG A 63 -12.54 5.22 -1.05
CA ARG A 63 -12.90 5.60 0.32
C ARG A 63 -11.78 6.39 1.01
N PRO A 64 -11.57 7.67 0.65
CA PRO A 64 -10.60 8.52 1.34
C PRO A 64 -10.97 8.70 2.82
N VAL A 65 -9.97 8.64 3.72
CA VAL A 65 -10.19 8.99 5.14
C VAL A 65 -10.38 10.50 5.25
N ALA A 66 -11.52 10.92 5.80
CA ALA A 66 -11.73 12.30 6.20
C ALA A 66 -10.94 12.55 7.50
N VAL A 67 -10.11 13.59 7.50
CA VAL A 67 -9.48 14.08 8.72
C VAL A 67 -10.37 15.18 9.26
N ASP A 68 -11.11 14.89 10.32
CA ASP A 68 -11.88 15.93 11.02
C ASP A 68 -10.89 16.93 11.62
N ARG A 69 -10.97 18.18 11.18
CA ARG A 69 -10.23 19.27 11.81
C ARG A 69 -10.85 19.49 13.19
N PRO A 70 -10.05 19.52 14.27
CA PRO A 70 -10.57 19.89 15.59
C PRO A 70 -11.32 21.21 15.47
N ALA A 71 -12.53 21.28 16.05
CA ALA A 71 -13.25 22.54 16.16
C ALA A 71 -12.34 23.56 16.86
N PRO A 72 -12.33 24.83 16.45
CA PRO A 72 -11.55 25.86 17.15
C PRO A 72 -11.93 25.80 18.63
N ASP A 73 -10.93 25.68 19.51
CA ASP A 73 -11.13 25.66 20.94
C ASP A 73 -11.95 26.90 21.36
N ALA A 74 -13.23 26.70 21.64
CA ALA A 74 -14.09 27.71 22.25
C ALA A 74 -13.68 27.82 23.73
N GLY A 75 -12.50 28.39 23.97
CA GLY A 75 -11.91 28.44 25.31
C GLY A 75 -10.84 29.52 25.52
N SER A 76 -10.44 30.27 24.49
CA SER A 76 -9.55 31.43 24.64
C SER A 76 -10.32 32.75 24.62
N GLU A 77 -11.41 32.82 25.38
CA GLU A 77 -11.89 34.10 25.94
C GLU A 77 -11.47 34.14 27.41
N GLU A 78 -10.18 34.37 27.65
CA GLU A 78 -9.75 34.93 28.94
C GLU A 78 -10.12 36.41 28.87
N PRO A 79 -11.10 36.89 29.66
CA PRO A 79 -11.56 38.26 29.56
C PRO A 79 -10.44 39.18 30.05
N THR A 80 -9.87 39.92 29.11
CA THR A 80 -9.04 41.08 29.40
C THR A 80 -9.89 42.08 30.20
N GLY A 81 -9.51 42.29 31.47
CA GLY A 81 -9.87 43.45 32.28
C GLY A 81 -11.32 43.56 32.79
N ARG A 82 -11.48 43.43 34.11
CA ARG A 82 -12.33 44.33 34.88
C ARG A 82 -11.83 44.42 36.34
N ASP A 83 -11.30 45.61 36.64
CA ASP A 83 -11.12 46.29 37.93
C ASP A 83 -10.06 45.78 38.93
#